data_AF-A0A0R1VPD8-F1
#
_entry.id   AF-A0A0R1VPD8-F1
#
_cell.length_a   1.000
_cell.length_b   1.000
_cell.length_c   1.000
_cell.angle_alpha   90.00
_cell.angle_beta   90.00
_cell.angle_gamma   90.00
#
_symmetry.space_group_name_H-M   'P 1'
#
loop_
_entity.id
_entity.type
_entity.pdbx_description
1 polymer ?
#
loop_
_entity_poly.entity_id
_entity_poly.type
_entity_poly.pdbx_seq_one_letter_code
_entity_poly.pdbx_strand_id
1 'polypeptide(L)'
;MIEIKQNKWFQLPTNFYRQIQTIYKTPATQTLHPQMPTFQLKLFIQQAFEKKQLITVWLTDQQHNEYSVTGKIKHQFLQKNSFLIKTQQQGLTYLANLSQIKYLSLADPKSMINTYDTDEAELANKERL
;
A
#
# COMPACT_ATOMS: atom_id res chain seq x y z
N MET A 1 16.40 -29.66 27.02
CA MET A 1 16.82 -29.68 25.60
C MET A 1 15.57 -29.95 24.78
N ILE A 2 15.02 -28.93 24.12
CA ILE A 2 13.76 -29.05 23.36
C ILE A 2 14.15 -29.11 21.88
N GLU A 3 14.01 -30.29 21.26
CA GLU A 3 14.15 -30.44 19.81
C GLU A 3 12.95 -29.81 19.12
N ILE A 4 13.18 -28.68 18.46
CA ILE A 4 12.19 -28.04 17.60
C ILE A 4 12.16 -28.85 16.30
N LYS A 5 11.18 -29.77 16.17
CA LYS A 5 10.88 -30.43 14.91
C LYS A 5 10.54 -29.35 13.86
N GLN A 6 11.44 -29.17 12.89
CA GLN A 6 11.25 -28.24 11.79
C GLN A 6 9.96 -28.58 11.05
N ASN A 7 8.99 -27.68 11.14
CA ASN A 7 7.66 -27.85 10.58
C ASN A 7 7.74 -27.76 9.05
N LYS A 8 7.65 -28.89 8.35
CA LYS A 8 7.73 -29.03 6.88
C LYS A 8 6.52 -28.44 6.12
N TRP A 9 5.77 -27.52 6.71
CA TRP A 9 4.46 -27.13 6.20
C TRP A 9 4.44 -26.01 5.16
N PHE A 10 5.58 -25.37 4.86
CA PHE A 10 5.65 -24.37 3.80
C PHE A 10 6.99 -24.41 3.07
N GLN A 11 7.22 -25.47 2.31
CA GLN A 11 8.28 -25.45 1.29
C GLN A 11 7.66 -24.91 0.00
N LEU A 12 7.81 -23.60 -0.23
CA LEU A 12 7.42 -23.01 -1.51
C LEU A 12 8.21 -23.71 -2.64
N PRO A 13 7.62 -23.90 -3.83
CA PRO A 13 8.31 -24.59 -4.92
C PRO A 13 9.59 -23.86 -5.30
N THR A 14 10.66 -24.58 -5.60
CA THR A 14 11.99 -24.05 -5.99
C THR A 14 11.92 -23.07 -7.16
N ASN A 15 10.93 -23.21 -8.04
CA ASN A 15 10.66 -22.29 -9.13
C ASN A 15 10.24 -20.88 -8.65
N PHE A 16 9.52 -20.80 -7.53
CA PHE A 16 9.15 -19.54 -6.89
C PHE A 16 10.39 -18.82 -6.35
N TYR A 17 11.28 -19.54 -5.66
CA TYR A 17 12.55 -18.99 -5.18
C TYR A 17 13.45 -18.51 -6.31
N ARG A 18 13.54 -19.25 -7.43
CA ARG A 18 14.29 -18.82 -8.62
C ARG A 18 13.73 -17.54 -9.24
N GLN A 19 12.41 -17.46 -9.37
CA GLN A 19 11.76 -16.26 -9.91
C GLN A 19 12.07 -15.03 -9.03
N ILE A 20 12.00 -15.17 -7.71
CA ILE A 20 12.36 -14.10 -6.76
C ILE A 20 13.84 -13.70 -6.87
N GLN A 21 14.77 -14.66 -6.95
CA GLN A 21 16.20 -14.37 -7.09
C GLN A 21 16.55 -13.63 -8.39
N THR A 22 15.75 -13.83 -9.45
CA THR A 22 15.99 -13.19 -10.75
C THR A 22 15.58 -11.72 -10.73
N ILE A 23 14.52 -11.37 -9.99
CA ILE A 23 14.04 -9.99 -9.82
C ILE A 23 15.12 -9.10 -9.17
N TYR A 24 15.93 -9.64 -8.25
CA TYR A 24 16.98 -8.89 -7.55
C TYR A 24 18.29 -8.68 -8.34
N LYS A 25 18.45 -9.28 -9.53
CA LYS A 25 19.69 -9.21 -10.32
C LYS A 25 19.65 -8.20 -11.47
N THR A 26 18.51 -7.55 -11.70
CA THR A 26 18.37 -6.52 -12.73
C THR A 26 19.02 -5.21 -12.24
N PRO A 27 19.97 -4.61 -12.97
CA PRO A 27 20.56 -3.34 -12.55
C PRO A 27 19.46 -2.28 -12.47
N ALA A 28 19.36 -1.62 -11.32
CA ALA A 28 18.35 -0.61 -11.04
C ALA A 28 18.61 0.66 -11.88
N THR A 29 18.15 0.65 -13.14
CA THR A 29 18.06 1.87 -13.95
C THR A 29 16.96 2.76 -13.37
N GLN A 30 17.34 3.68 -12.49
CA GLN A 30 16.67 4.94 -12.17
C GLN A 30 15.13 4.97 -12.08
N THR A 31 14.52 4.02 -11.37
CA THR A 31 13.21 4.25 -10.74
C THR A 31 13.31 3.82 -9.29
N LEU A 32 13.39 4.80 -8.39
CA LEU A 32 13.80 4.65 -6.99
C LEU A 32 12.93 3.72 -6.13
N HIS A 33 11.80 3.23 -6.63
CA HIS A 33 11.02 2.20 -5.95
C HIS A 33 10.39 1.24 -6.98
N PRO A 34 10.92 0.02 -7.17
CA PRO A 34 10.27 -0.95 -8.04
C PRO A 34 8.89 -1.29 -7.47
N GLN A 35 7.86 -1.13 -8.28
CA GLN A 35 6.50 -1.52 -7.90
C GLN A 35 6.44 -3.05 -7.73
N MET A 36 5.70 -3.50 -6.72
CA MET A 36 5.42 -4.92 -6.54
C MET A 36 4.77 -5.53 -7.80
N PRO A 37 5.15 -6.74 -8.23
CA PRO A 37 4.47 -7.46 -9.29
C PRO A 37 2.95 -7.55 -9.07
N THR A 38 2.18 -7.57 -10.15
CA THR A 38 0.70 -7.53 -10.09
C THR A 38 0.09 -8.62 -9.21
N PHE A 39 0.67 -9.83 -9.19
CA PHE A 39 0.19 -10.92 -8.33
C PHE A 39 0.39 -10.63 -6.84
N GLN A 40 1.48 -9.95 -6.47
CA GLN A 40 1.76 -9.55 -5.09
C GLN A 40 0.83 -8.42 -4.65
N LEU A 41 0.54 -7.46 -5.54
CA LEU A 41 -0.47 -6.42 -5.29
C LEU A 41 -1.85 -7.04 -5.02
N LYS A 42 -2.24 -8.01 -5.85
CA LYS A 42 -3.52 -8.73 -5.68
C LYS A 42 -3.57 -9.46 -4.34
N LEU A 43 -2.51 -10.19 -4.00
CA LEU A 43 -2.41 -10.90 -2.73
C LEU A 43 -2.46 -9.92 -1.54
N PHE A 44 -1.74 -8.81 -1.62
CA PHE A 44 -1.75 -7.79 -0.57
C PHE A 44 -3.15 -7.23 -0.36
N ILE A 45 -3.82 -6.81 -1.45
CA ILE A 45 -5.17 -6.23 -1.39
C ILE A 45 -6.17 -7.23 -0.81
N GLN A 46 -6.09 -8.50 -1.24
CA GLN A 46 -6.92 -9.56 -0.68
C GLN A 46 -6.68 -9.72 0.83
N GLN A 47 -5.42 -9.83 1.26
CA GLN A 47 -5.08 -9.96 2.68
C GLN A 47 -5.53 -8.75 3.49
N ALA A 48 -5.35 -7.55 2.97
CA ALA A 48 -5.77 -6.32 3.63
C ALA A 48 -7.30 -6.22 3.75
N PHE A 49 -8.04 -6.70 2.75
CA PHE A 49 -9.50 -6.81 2.80
C PHE A 49 -9.95 -7.82 3.87
N GLU A 50 -9.43 -9.05 3.81
CA GLU A 50 -9.78 -10.14 4.75
C GLU A 50 -9.48 -9.75 6.20
N LYS A 51 -8.32 -9.13 6.44
CA LYS A 51 -7.88 -8.70 7.78
C LYS A 51 -8.43 -7.34 8.20
N LYS A 52 -9.25 -6.69 7.36
CA LYS A 52 -9.79 -5.33 7.59
C LYS A 52 -8.69 -4.31 7.94
N GLN A 53 -7.52 -4.47 7.32
CA GLN A 53 -6.35 -3.63 7.57
C GLN A 53 -6.55 -2.23 6.98
N LEU A 54 -5.98 -1.25 7.68
CA LEU A 54 -5.87 0.10 7.18
C LEU A 54 -4.65 0.17 6.25
N ILE A 55 -4.84 0.69 5.05
CA ILE A 55 -3.81 0.76 4.03
C ILE A 55 -3.69 2.18 3.49
N THR A 56 -2.51 2.54 3.03
CA THR A 56 -2.27 3.73 2.21
C THR A 56 -1.93 3.27 0.81
N VAL A 57 -2.67 3.75 -0.17
CA VAL A 57 -2.44 3.46 -1.59
C VAL A 57 -2.04 4.75 -2.26
N TRP A 58 -0.89 4.74 -2.93
CA TRP A 58 -0.44 5.84 -3.77
C TRP A 58 -0.84 5.55 -5.21
N LEU A 59 -1.60 6.47 -5.77
CA LEU A 59 -2.21 6.37 -7.08
C LEU A 59 -1.65 7.46 -8.01
N THR A 60 -1.63 7.15 -9.29
CA THR A 60 -1.28 8.07 -10.36
C THR A 60 -2.50 8.26 -11.26
N ASP A 61 -2.89 9.52 -11.50
CA ASP A 61 -3.97 9.83 -12.43
C ASP A 61 -3.51 9.80 -13.90
N GLN A 62 -4.42 10.11 -14.83
CA GLN A 62 -4.11 10.16 -16.27
C GLN A 62 -3.14 11.28 -16.66
N GLN A 63 -3.00 12.29 -15.80
CA GLN A 63 -2.10 13.43 -15.97
C GLN A 63 -0.74 13.22 -15.27
N HIS A 64 -0.50 12.03 -14.72
CA HIS A 64 0.68 11.67 -13.92
C HIS A 64 0.78 12.39 -12.58
N ASN A 65 -0.30 12.97 -12.07
CA ASN A 65 -0.34 13.50 -10.72
C ASN A 65 -0.44 12.35 -9.72
N GLU A 66 0.35 12.45 -8.65
CA GLU A 66 0.39 11.47 -7.58
C GLU A 66 -0.44 11.93 -6.39
N TYR A 67 -1.24 11.01 -5.87
CA TYR A 67 -2.03 11.26 -4.67
C TYR A 67 -2.14 9.99 -3.85
N SER A 68 -2.31 10.14 -2.54
CA SER A 68 -2.47 9.02 -1.63
C SER A 68 -3.89 8.94 -1.10
N VAL A 69 -4.35 7.70 -0.89
CA VAL A 69 -5.64 7.41 -0.28
C VAL A 69 -5.39 6.44 0.88
N THR A 70 -5.72 6.88 2.09
CA THR A 70 -5.64 6.05 3.29
C THR A 70 -7.03 5.60 3.70
N GLY A 71 -7.22 4.28 3.80
CA GLY A 71 -8.52 3.73 4.17
C GLY A 71 -8.55 2.22 4.28
N LYS A 72 -9.74 1.68 4.50
CA LYS A 72 -9.97 0.23 4.54
C LYS A 72 -10.59 -0.21 3.22
N ILE A 73 -10.22 -1.38 2.74
CA ILE A 73 -10.84 -1.96 1.55
C ILE A 73 -12.28 -2.36 1.93
N LYS A 74 -13.26 -1.76 1.25
CA LYS A 74 -14.69 -2.03 1.48
C LYS A 74 -15.15 -3.23 0.67
N HIS A 75 -14.63 -3.36 -0.55
CA HIS A 75 -14.99 -4.45 -1.45
C HIS A 75 -13.79 -4.83 -2.31
N GLN A 76 -13.50 -6.12 -2.32
CA GLN A 76 -12.46 -6.70 -3.16
C GLN A 76 -12.99 -6.93 -4.57
N PHE A 77 -12.28 -6.40 -5.57
CA PHE A 77 -12.44 -6.72 -7.00
C PHE A 77 -13.87 -6.65 -7.56
N LEU A 78 -14.42 -5.43 -7.71
CA LEU A 78 -15.67 -5.17 -8.47
C LEU A 78 -15.57 -5.60 -9.94
N GLN A 79 -14.36 -5.44 -10.50
CA GLN A 79 -13.90 -5.94 -11.79
C GLN A 79 -12.47 -6.48 -11.56
N LYS A 80 -11.97 -7.39 -12.41
CA LYS A 80 -10.74 -8.20 -12.18
C LYS A 80 -9.50 -7.46 -11.63
N ASN A 81 -9.43 -6.13 -11.78
CA ASN A 81 -8.30 -5.29 -11.35
C ASN A 81 -8.69 -4.03 -10.56
N SER A 82 -9.94 -3.88 -10.09
CA SER A 82 -10.39 -2.64 -9.41
C SER A 82 -11.05 -2.90 -8.06
N PHE A 83 -10.77 -2.10 -7.04
CA PHE A 83 -11.27 -2.28 -5.67
C PHE A 83 -11.69 -0.95 -5.04
N LEU A 84 -12.50 -1.01 -3.97
CA LEU A 84 -13.01 0.17 -3.27
C LEU A 84 -12.27 0.39 -1.96
N ILE A 85 -11.79 1.62 -1.73
CA ILE A 85 -11.18 2.07 -0.49
C ILE A 85 -12.14 3.05 0.19
N LYS A 86 -12.61 2.72 1.40
CA LYS A 86 -13.41 3.62 2.22
C LYS A 86 -12.50 4.38 3.18
N THR A 87 -12.48 5.70 3.09
CA THR A 87 -11.71 6.56 4.00
C THR A 87 -12.49 6.78 5.30
N GLN A 88 -11.77 6.92 6.41
CA GLN A 88 -12.39 7.14 7.73
C GLN A 88 -12.70 8.61 7.99
N GLN A 89 -11.85 9.53 7.51
CA GLN A 89 -11.96 10.97 7.82
C GLN A 89 -13.08 11.68 7.05
N GLN A 90 -13.31 11.33 5.78
CA GLN A 90 -14.20 12.10 4.89
C GLN A 90 -15.47 11.33 4.48
N GLY A 91 -15.62 10.08 4.92
CA GLY A 91 -16.73 9.21 4.50
C GLY A 91 -16.73 8.85 3.01
N LEU A 92 -15.69 9.26 2.27
CA LEU A 92 -15.56 9.05 0.84
C LEU A 92 -15.19 7.59 0.53
N THR A 93 -15.62 7.13 -0.63
CA THR A 93 -15.24 5.82 -1.18
C THR A 93 -14.54 6.03 -2.51
N TYR A 94 -13.28 5.61 -2.59
CA TYR A 94 -12.45 5.72 -3.77
C TYR A 94 -12.46 4.40 -4.54
N LEU A 95 -12.59 4.49 -5.87
CA LEU A 95 -12.39 3.38 -6.78
C LEU A 95 -10.93 3.41 -7.27
N ALA A 96 -10.17 2.39 -6.94
CA ALA A 96 -8.77 2.26 -7.34
C ALA A 96 -8.61 1.11 -8.34
N ASN A 97 -7.86 1.35 -9.42
CA ASN A 97 -7.43 0.31 -10.36
C ASN A 97 -5.97 -0.07 -10.07
N LEU A 98 -5.66 -1.36 -10.13
CA LEU A 98 -4.29 -1.87 -9.98
C LEU A 98 -3.28 -1.18 -10.89
N SER A 99 -3.67 -0.81 -12.13
CA SER A 99 -2.76 -0.16 -13.08
C SER A 99 -2.36 1.26 -12.69
N GLN A 100 -3.11 1.88 -11.77
CA GLN A 100 -2.85 3.24 -11.30
C GLN A 100 -2.04 3.25 -10.01
N ILE A 101 -1.83 2.09 -9.38
CA ILE A 101 -1.05 2.01 -8.16
C ILE A 101 0.41 2.27 -8.50
N LYS A 102 1.06 3.17 -7.77
CA LYS A 102 2.51 3.35 -7.80
C LYS A 102 3.16 2.47 -6.72
N TYR A 103 2.66 2.57 -5.50
CA TYR A 103 3.00 1.69 -4.38
C TYR A 103 1.88 1.67 -3.35
N LEU A 104 1.95 0.71 -2.43
CA LEU A 104 0.98 0.57 -1.35
C LEU A 104 1.69 0.09 -0.09
N SER A 105 1.14 0.43 1.06
CA SER A 105 1.67 0.05 2.37
C SER A 105 0.54 -0.17 3.37
N LEU A 106 0.86 -0.88 4.45
CA LEU A 106 0.03 -0.82 5.64
C LEU A 106 0.15 0.58 6.22
N ALA A 107 -0.99 1.16 6.60
CA ALA A 107 -1.00 2.46 7.24
C ALA A 107 -0.71 2.30 8.73
N ASP A 108 0.17 3.12 9.27
CA ASP A 108 0.31 3.23 10.71
C ASP A 108 -0.91 3.97 11.27
N PRO A 109 -1.63 3.42 12.26
CA PRO A 109 -2.79 4.09 12.85
C PRO A 109 -2.49 5.49 13.41
N LYS A 110 -1.23 5.75 13.76
CA LYS A 110 -0.73 7.04 14.28
C LYS A 110 -0.48 8.09 13.18
N SER A 111 -0.35 7.68 11.92
CA SER A 111 -0.10 8.58 10.77
C SER A 111 -1.32 9.44 10.40
N MET A 112 -2.50 9.13 10.93
CA MET A 112 -3.74 9.90 10.71
C MET A 112 -3.83 11.22 11.50
N ILE A 113 -2.81 11.56 12.30
CA ILE A 113 -2.87 12.71 13.23
C ILE A 113 -2.29 14.00 12.63
N ASN A 114 -1.40 13.97 11.65
CA ASN A 114 -0.69 15.19 11.22
C ASN A 114 -0.79 15.43 9.71
N THR A 115 -1.75 16.24 9.25
CA THR A 115 -1.58 16.95 7.96
C THR A 115 -2.28 18.31 7.87
N TYR A 116 -2.83 18.89 8.96
CA TYR A 116 -3.42 20.24 8.87
C TYR A 116 -3.17 21.19 10.05
N ASP A 117 -2.53 20.76 11.15
CA ASP A 117 -2.35 21.64 12.33
C ASP A 117 -1.05 22.46 12.34
N THR A 118 -0.25 22.43 11.29
CA THR A 118 1.08 23.10 11.29
C THR A 118 1.07 24.50 10.66
N ASP A 119 0.08 24.82 9.80
CA ASP A 119 0.09 26.10 9.07
C ASP A 119 -0.66 27.22 9.81
N GLU A 120 -1.67 26.92 10.64
CA GLU A 120 -2.39 27.97 11.40
C GLU A 120 -1.61 28.45 12.63
N ALA A 121 -0.79 27.60 13.24
CA ALA A 121 0.01 27.96 14.41
C ALA A 121 1.18 28.89 14.07
N GLU A 122 1.72 28.83 12.86
CA GLU A 122 2.83 29.69 12.42
C GLU A 122 2.37 31.07 11.95
N LEU A 123 1.15 31.18 11.40
CA LEU A 123 0.55 32.47 11.04
C LEU A 123 0.11 33.29 12.27
N ALA A 124 -0.43 32.64 13.31
CA ALA A 124 -0.85 33.33 14.53
C ALA A 124 0.32 33.94 15.35
N ASN A 125 1.55 33.46 15.13
CA ASN A 125 2.73 33.93 15.86
C ASN A 125 3.50 35.04 15.11
N LYS A 126 3.21 35.25 13.81
CA LYS A 126 3.76 36.36 13.02
C LYS A 126 2.98 37.66 13.14
N GLU A 127 1.71 37.62 13.55
CA GLU A 127 0.89 38.82 13.78
C GLU A 127 1.05 39.43 15.19
N ARG A 128 1.95 38.87 16.02
CA ARG A 128 2.21 39.33 17.40
C ARG A 128 3.61 39.88 17.65
N LEU A 129 4.41 40.09 16.60
CA LEU A 129 5.74 40.72 16.67
C LEU A 129 5.73 42.13 16.05
#